data_AF-A0A6A5U3K6-F1
#
_entry.id   AF-A0A6A5U3K6-F1
#
_cell.length_a   1.000
_cell.length_b   1.000
_cell.length_c   1.000
_cell.angle_alpha   90.00
_cell.angle_beta   90.00
_cell.angle_gamma   90.00
#
_symmetry.space_group_name_H-M   'P 1'
#
loop_
_entity.id
_entity.type
_entity.pdbx_description
1 polymer ?
#
loop_
_entity_poly.entity_id
_entity_poly.type
_entity_poly.pdbx_seq_one_letter_code
_entity_poly.pdbx_strand_id
1 'polypeptide(L)' 'MSTQSSERINTNKASQAAGYRHFKHFLECYGLRIWNMDDVEEGKQILRGMGYNVS' A
#
# COMPACT_ATOMS: atom_id res chain seq x y z
N MET A 1 20.21 2.06 21.07
CA MET A 1 19.68 2.20 19.69
C MET A 1 18.74 1.03 19.45
N SER A 2 17.44 1.23 19.67
CA SER A 2 16.45 0.19 19.41
C SER A 2 16.34 0.00 17.91
N THR A 3 16.67 -1.19 17.42
CA THR A 3 16.50 -1.59 16.03
C THR A 3 15.03 -1.42 15.68
N GLN A 4 14.71 -0.37 14.92
CA GLN A 4 13.36 -0.18 14.40
C GLN A 4 13.15 -1.23 13.31
N SER A 5 12.64 -2.38 13.72
CA SER A 5 12.11 -3.40 12.83
C SER A 5 10.92 -2.77 12.10
N SER A 6 11.17 -2.07 11.00
CA SER A 6 10.11 -1.70 10.06
C SER A 6 9.62 -2.98 9.41
N GLU A 7 8.81 -3.75 10.13
CA GLU A 7 8.15 -4.93 9.61
C GLU A 7 7.43 -4.52 8.34
N ARG A 8 7.77 -5.18 7.22
CA ARG A 8 7.09 -4.92 5.97
C ARG A 8 5.62 -5.30 6.16
N ILE A 9 4.74 -4.33 6.01
CA ILE A 9 3.31 -4.59 6.09
C ILE A 9 2.79 -4.97 4.71
N ASN A 10 1.81 -5.87 4.66
CA ASN A 10 1.16 -6.18 3.39
C ASN A 10 0.40 -4.95 2.90
N THR A 11 0.25 -4.83 1.58
CA THR A 11 -0.48 -3.73 0.93
C THR A 11 -1.90 -3.59 1.48
N ASN A 12 -2.53 -4.71 1.87
CA ASN A 12 -3.87 -4.71 2.43
C ASN A 12 -3.93 -4.03 3.82
N LYS A 13 -3.03 -4.35 4.75
CA LYS A 13 -2.94 -3.66 6.06
C LYS A 13 -2.53 -2.20 5.89
N ALA A 14 -1.61 -1.90 4.97
CA ALA A 14 -1.23 -0.51 4.69
C ALA A 14 -2.42 0.31 4.18
N SER A 15 -3.21 -0.26 3.28
CA SER A 15 -4.43 0.38 2.78
C SER A 15 -5.47 0.57 3.88
N GLN A 16 -5.62 -0.41 4.77
CA GLN A 16 -6.51 -0.31 5.94
C GLN A 16 -6.05 0.76 6.92
N ALA A 17 -4.74 0.83 7.19
CA ALA A 17 -4.16 1.87 8.03
C ALA A 17 -4.34 3.27 7.41
N ALA A 18 -4.35 3.37 6.08
CA ALA A 18 -4.65 4.60 5.35
C ALA A 18 -6.16 4.93 5.27
N GLY A 19 -7.04 4.10 5.86
CA GLY A 19 -8.48 4.34 5.93
C GLY A 19 -9.30 3.69 4.81
N TYR A 20 -8.70 2.86 3.96
CA TYR A 20 -9.39 2.14 2.89
C TYR A 20 -9.83 0.75 3.35
N ARG A 21 -10.89 0.20 2.74
CA ARG A 21 -11.41 -1.12 3.14
C ARG A 21 -10.41 -2.26 2.88
N HIS A 22 -9.69 -2.19 1.76
CA HIS A 22 -8.67 -3.14 1.33
C HIS A 22 -7.87 -2.56 0.15
N PHE A 23 -6.78 -3.23 -0.26
CA PHE A 23 -5.89 -2.73 -1.32
C PHE A 23 -6.58 -2.48 -2.67
N LYS A 24 -7.52 -3.33 -3.09
CA LYS A 24 -8.30 -3.10 -4.32
C LYS A 24 -9.11 -1.80 -4.25
N HIS A 25 -9.79 -1.55 -3.14
CA HIS A 25 -10.54 -0.31 -2.92
C HIS A 25 -9.62 0.92 -2.92
N PHE A 26 -8.43 0.79 -2.33
CA PHE A 26 -7.40 1.82 -2.42
C PHE A 26 -7.02 2.10 -3.88
N LEU A 27 -6.66 1.07 -4.66
CA LEU A 27 -6.32 1.22 -6.08
C LEU A 27 -7.47 1.89 -6.85
N GLU A 28 -8.71 1.43 -6.65
CA GLU A 28 -9.90 1.98 -7.31
C GLU A 28 -10.11 3.47 -7.00
N CYS A 29 -9.82 3.92 -5.76
CA CYS A 29 -9.87 5.35 -5.40
C CYS A 29 -8.82 6.20 -6.14
N TYR A 30 -7.70 5.62 -6.54
CA TYR A 30 -6.65 6.27 -7.32
C TYR A 30 -6.83 6.04 -8.83
N GLY A 31 -7.90 5.39 -9.28
CA GLY A 31 -8.12 5.05 -10.69
C GLY A 31 -7.25 3.89 -11.20
N LEU A 32 -6.62 3.17 -10.29
CA LEU A 32 -5.70 2.05 -10.54
C LEU A 32 -6.45 0.71 -10.55
N ARG A 33 -5.99 -0.24 -11.35
CA ARG A 33 -6.63 -1.55 -11.54
C ARG A 33 -5.78 -2.66 -10.94
N ILE A 34 -6.37 -3.50 -10.09
CA ILE A 34 -5.65 -4.60 -9.43
C ILE A 34 -5.13 -5.69 -10.38
N TRP A 35 -5.69 -5.80 -11.59
CA TRP A 35 -5.24 -6.75 -12.61
C TRP A 35 -4.13 -6.18 -13.51
N ASN A 36 -3.85 -4.88 -13.45
CA ASN A 36 -2.71 -4.29 -14.13
C ASN A 36 -1.51 -4.25 -13.17
N MET A 37 -0.41 -4.89 -13.54
CA MET A 37 0.78 -4.95 -12.68
C MET A 37 1.41 -3.57 -12.47
N ASP A 38 1.41 -2.71 -13.51
CA ASP A 38 1.92 -1.35 -13.42
C ASP A 38 1.13 -0.53 -12.39
N ASP A 39 -0.19 -0.60 -12.47
CA ASP A 39 -1.11 0.07 -11.52
C ASP A 39 -0.92 -0.45 -10.09
N VAL A 40 -0.68 -1.75 -9.92
CA VAL A 40 -0.40 -2.34 -8.60
C VAL A 40 0.91 -1.82 -8.03
N GLU A 41 1.95 -1.69 -8.86
CA GLU A 41 3.24 -1.15 -8.45
C GLU A 41 3.14 0.35 -8.12
N GLU A 42 2.40 1.11 -8.91
CA GLU A 42 2.09 2.51 -8.62
C GLU A 42 1.35 2.66 -7.28
N GLY A 43 0.35 1.83 -7.03
CA GLY A 43 -0.34 1.80 -5.73
C GLY A 43 0.58 1.48 -4.55
N LYS A 44 1.56 0.58 -4.74
CA LYS A 44 2.59 0.33 -3.73
C LYS A 44 3.48 1.55 -3.50
N GLN A 45 3.86 2.27 -4.56
CA GLN A 45 4.66 3.49 -4.44
C GLN A 45 3.93 4.60 -3.70
N ILE A 46 2.62 4.78 -3.94
CA ILE A 46 1.79 5.73 -3.19
C ILE A 46 1.78 5.38 -1.70
N LEU A 47 1.58 4.10 -1.35
CA LEU A 47 1.63 3.65 0.04
C LEU A 47 3.00 3.88 0.68
N ARG A 48 4.09 3.66 -0.06
CA ARG A 48 5.46 4.00 0.40
C ARG A 48 5.63 5.50 0.62
N GLY A 49 5.10 6.34 -0.26
CA GLY A 49 5.09 7.80 -0.12
C GLY A 49 4.31 8.28 1.12
N MET A 50 3.27 7.54 1.52
CA MET A 50 2.54 7.78 2.77
C MET A 50 3.29 7.34 4.04
N GLY A 51 4.47 6.72 3.91
CA GLY A 51 5.27 6.21 5.03
C GLY A 51 5.02 4.75 5.39
N TYR A 52 4.20 4.03 4.60
CA TYR A 52 3.98 2.60 4.81
C TYR A 52 5.05 1.78 4.09
N ASN A 53 5.83 1.00 4.83
CA ASN A 53 6.81 0.09 4.24
C ASN A 53 6.12 -1.18 3.71
N VAL A 54 5.61 -1.12 2.47
CA VAL A 54 4.89 -2.22 1.81
C VAL A 54 5.82 -3.14 1.00
N SER A 55 5.62 -4.46 1.18
CA SER A 55 6.34 -5.53 0.45
C SER A 55 5.75 -5.88 -0.92
#